data_AF-A0AAV4FRM5-F1
#
_entry.id   AF-A0AAV4FRM5-F1
#
_cell.length_a   1.000
_cell.length_b   1.000
_cell.length_c   1.000
_cell.angle_alpha   90.00
_cell.angle_beta   90.00
_cell.angle_gamma   90.00
#
_symmetry.space_group_name_H-M   'P 1'
#
loop_
_entity.id
_entity.type
_entity.pdbx_description
1 polymer ?
#
loop_
_entity_poly.entity_id
_entity_poly.type
_entity_poly.pdbx_seq_one_letter_code
_entity_poly.pdbx_strand_id
1 'polypeptide(L)'
;MAKSEDSRLHYGDWIVIGGYFIAVIAVGLISSCRNRGSVGGYFLAGRSMHWIPVGASLFASNIGSGHFVGLAGSGASSGIGIAVFEISALFILMLLGWFFVPVYISAGLRPITLPLLYRRAGIAPRNIRRQTHGSTEKHKQETDLRHPLFDHSYPRARLKSRKSFRTVESVQPDQAASHRLELWNTWDNTTNEAIQPPKEQLPSGRELQRKDWVTLNRARAKVGKAASTLHKWKLRPNSECPCGNQNKTMDHILSECTEGPHCTDQDLRDCTDAAQAWITHWHDKI
;
A
#
# COMPACT_ATOMS: atom_id res chain seq x y z
N MET A 1 -3.99 -58.39 17.29
CA MET A 1 -5.41 -58.19 17.66
C MET A 1 -5.48 -56.94 18.52
N ALA A 2 -5.68 -55.77 17.90
CA ALA A 2 -5.74 -54.49 18.60
C ALA A 2 -7.21 -54.10 18.84
N LYS A 3 -7.51 -53.57 20.01
CA LYS A 3 -8.87 -53.26 20.46
C LYS A 3 -9.31 -51.92 19.85
N SER A 4 -10.34 -51.92 19.01
CA SER A 4 -10.96 -50.70 18.50
C SER A 4 -11.89 -50.12 19.57
N GLU A 5 -11.33 -49.32 20.47
CA GLU A 5 -12.11 -48.58 21.46
C GLU A 5 -12.86 -47.41 20.80
N ASP A 6 -14.07 -47.13 21.28
CA ASP A 6 -15.01 -46.18 20.68
C ASP A 6 -14.38 -44.80 20.47
N SER A 7 -14.23 -44.39 19.20
CA SER A 7 -13.70 -43.09 18.81
C SER A 7 -14.72 -41.95 18.99
N ARG A 8 -15.29 -41.87 20.21
CA ARG A 8 -16.31 -40.89 20.61
C ARG A 8 -15.66 -39.91 21.58
N LEU A 9 -15.44 -38.67 21.11
CA LEU A 9 -14.88 -37.57 21.90
C LEU A 9 -15.58 -37.47 23.27
N HIS A 10 -14.78 -37.38 24.33
CA HIS A 10 -15.28 -37.33 25.70
C HIS A 10 -15.98 -35.98 25.96
N TYR A 11 -16.89 -35.94 26.94
CA TYR A 11 -17.64 -34.73 27.25
C TYR A 11 -16.74 -33.54 27.63
N GLY A 12 -15.60 -33.82 28.27
CA GLY A 12 -14.57 -32.81 28.55
C GLY A 12 -13.93 -32.20 27.29
N ASP A 13 -13.70 -33.00 26.24
CA ASP A 13 -13.07 -32.54 25.00
C ASP A 13 -13.97 -31.50 24.30
N TRP A 14 -15.27 -31.76 24.26
CA TRP A 14 -16.27 -30.83 23.72
C TRP A 14 -16.34 -29.51 24.50
N ILE A 15 -16.18 -29.54 25.84
CA ILE A 15 -16.10 -28.34 26.67
C ILE A 15 -14.85 -27.52 26.32
N VAL A 16 -13.69 -28.17 26.17
CA VAL A 16 -12.43 -27.49 25.81
C VAL A 16 -12.51 -26.88 24.41
N ILE A 17 -13.03 -27.62 23.42
CA ILE A 17 -13.21 -27.14 22.05
C ILE A 17 -14.20 -25.96 22.01
N GLY A 18 -15.35 -26.07 22.68
CA GLY A 18 -16.35 -25.00 22.76
C GLY A 18 -15.81 -23.75 23.44
N GLY A 19 -15.14 -23.92 24.58
CA GLY A 19 -14.51 -22.83 25.33
C GLY A 19 -13.44 -22.08 24.52
N TYR A 20 -12.61 -22.81 23.75
CA TYR A 20 -11.64 -22.22 22.84
C TYR A 20 -12.29 -21.32 21.79
N PHE A 21 -13.30 -21.81 21.08
CA PHE A 21 -14.00 -21.01 20.06
C PHE A 21 -14.71 -19.78 20.66
N ILE A 22 -15.34 -19.93 21.83
CA ILE A 22 -15.97 -18.80 22.54
C ILE A 22 -14.93 -17.75 22.93
N ALA A 23 -13.76 -18.16 23.44
CA ALA A 23 -12.69 -17.23 23.82
C ALA A 23 -12.13 -16.47 22.59
N VAL A 24 -11.87 -17.16 21.48
CA VAL A 24 -11.40 -16.54 20.23
C VAL A 24 -12.42 -15.53 19.69
N ILE A 25 -13.71 -15.88 19.67
CA ILE A 25 -14.80 -14.99 19.23
C ILE A 25 -14.92 -13.79 20.17
N ALA A 26 -14.85 -13.98 21.48
CA ALA A 26 -14.92 -12.90 22.46
C ALA A 26 -13.78 -11.88 22.29
N VAL A 27 -12.53 -12.34 22.15
CA VAL A 27 -11.38 -11.46 21.88
C VAL A 27 -11.54 -10.70 20.56
N GLY A 28 -12.01 -11.38 19.50
CA GLY A 28 -12.28 -10.75 18.21
C GLY A 28 -13.36 -9.65 18.29
N LEU A 29 -14.46 -9.91 18.99
CA LEU A 29 -15.55 -8.94 19.19
C LEU A 29 -15.11 -7.76 20.07
N ILE A 30 -14.39 -8.01 21.17
CA ILE A 30 -13.85 -6.95 22.04
C ILE A 30 -12.92 -6.03 21.23
N SER A 31 -12.01 -6.61 20.43
CA SER A 31 -11.11 -5.84 19.55
C SER A 31 -11.89 -5.01 18.51
N SER A 32 -12.87 -5.63 17.83
CA SER A 32 -13.72 -4.99 16.81
C SER A 32 -14.60 -3.85 17.35
N CYS A 33 -15.04 -3.94 18.61
CA CYS A 33 -15.79 -2.87 19.27
C CYS A 33 -14.88 -1.72 19.72
N ARG A 34 -13.65 -2.03 20.15
CA ARG A 34 -12.73 -1.07 20.80
C ARG A 34 -11.92 -0.20 19.83
N ASN A 35 -11.74 -0.62 18.57
CA ASN A 35 -10.83 0.04 17.61
C ASN A 35 -11.53 0.74 16.42
N ARG A 36 -12.78 1.19 16.58
CA ARG A 36 -13.61 1.77 15.49
C ARG A 36 -13.24 3.19 15.05
N GLY A 37 -12.31 3.85 15.75
CA GLY A 37 -12.09 5.30 15.65
C GLY A 37 -11.29 5.79 14.43
N SER A 38 -10.37 5.00 13.86
CA SER A 38 -9.66 5.41 12.63
C SER A 38 -9.05 4.25 11.85
N VAL A 39 -8.94 4.44 10.53
CA VAL A 39 -8.30 3.49 9.60
C VAL A 39 -6.83 3.26 9.97
N GLY A 40 -6.13 4.30 10.43
CA GLY A 40 -4.74 4.19 10.92
C GLY A 40 -4.62 3.38 12.22
N GLY A 41 -5.56 3.53 13.14
CA GLY A 41 -5.61 2.74 14.38
C GLY A 41 -5.88 1.26 14.12
N TYR A 42 -6.72 0.94 13.12
CA TYR A 42 -7.02 -0.42 12.70
C TYR A 42 -5.85 -1.12 11.98
N PHE A 43 -5.18 -0.44 11.04
CA PHE A 43 -4.13 -1.06 10.21
C PHE A 43 -2.69 -0.90 10.72
N LEU A 44 -2.38 0.09 11.56
CA LEU A 44 -1.01 0.34 12.05
C LEU A 44 -0.85 0.21 13.57
N ALA A 45 -1.90 -0.18 14.31
CA ALA A 45 -1.87 -0.37 15.77
C ALA A 45 -1.19 0.78 16.53
N GLY A 46 -1.46 2.03 16.12
CA GLY A 46 -0.86 3.23 16.72
C GLY A 46 0.64 3.45 16.47
N ARG A 47 1.30 2.60 15.67
CA ARG A 47 2.77 2.57 15.45
C ARG A 47 3.63 2.30 16.70
N SER A 48 3.02 2.00 17.85
CA SER A 48 3.66 1.78 19.15
C SER A 48 3.55 0.34 19.66
N MET A 49 3.19 -0.61 18.78
CA MET A 49 3.00 -2.01 19.15
C MET A 49 4.31 -2.68 19.56
N HIS A 50 4.30 -3.35 20.72
CA HIS A 50 5.47 -4.06 21.24
C HIS A 50 5.92 -5.18 20.30
N TRP A 51 7.23 -5.41 20.20
CA TRP A 51 7.81 -6.36 19.24
C TRP A 51 7.38 -7.83 19.49
N ILE A 52 7.06 -8.20 20.73
CA ILE A 52 6.65 -9.56 21.11
C ILE A 52 5.33 -9.96 20.42
N PRO A 53 4.20 -9.22 20.56
CA PRO A 53 3.00 -9.43 19.73
C PRO A 53 3.25 -9.47 18.22
N VAL A 54 4.16 -8.64 17.69
CA VAL A 54 4.48 -8.63 16.26
C VAL A 54 5.14 -9.95 15.85
N GLY A 55 6.19 -10.39 16.55
CA GLY A 55 6.85 -11.67 16.31
C GLY A 55 5.91 -12.87 16.47
N ALA A 56 5.08 -12.87 17.52
CA ALA A 56 4.08 -13.90 17.76
C ALA A 56 3.04 -13.96 16.63
N SER A 57 2.58 -12.81 16.12
CA SER A 57 1.63 -12.75 15.00
C SER A 57 2.22 -13.24 13.67
N LEU A 58 3.50 -12.95 13.41
CA LEU A 58 4.23 -13.44 12.24
C LEU A 58 4.40 -14.96 12.29
N PHE A 59 4.80 -15.50 13.45
CA PHE A 59 4.92 -16.95 13.66
C PHE A 59 3.57 -17.66 13.52
N ALA A 60 2.53 -17.16 14.19
CA ALA A 60 1.17 -17.72 14.09
C ALA A 60 0.56 -17.62 12.68
N SER A 61 1.00 -16.67 11.85
CA SER A 61 0.59 -16.57 10.44
C SER A 61 1.28 -17.59 9.53
N ASN A 62 2.42 -18.15 9.94
CA ASN A 62 3.17 -19.16 9.18
C ASN A 62 2.74 -20.60 9.54
N ILE A 63 2.43 -20.86 10.81
CA ILE A 63 2.12 -22.20 11.33
C ILE A 63 0.62 -22.52 11.20
N GLY A 64 0.23 -23.09 10.05
CA GLY A 64 -1.12 -23.60 9.82
C GLY A 64 -1.34 -25.06 10.29
N SER A 65 -2.59 -25.54 10.26
CA SER A 65 -2.92 -26.95 10.58
C SER A 65 -2.21 -27.96 9.69
N GLY A 66 -2.06 -27.66 8.40
CA GLY A 66 -1.27 -28.46 7.46
C GLY A 66 0.23 -28.50 7.79
N HIS A 67 0.76 -27.51 8.51
CA HIS A 67 2.14 -27.49 8.99
C HIS A 67 2.34 -28.56 10.07
N PHE A 68 1.43 -28.62 11.06
CA PHE A 68 1.47 -29.63 12.11
C PHE A 68 1.34 -31.05 11.56
N VAL A 69 0.32 -31.32 10.72
CA VAL A 69 0.10 -32.67 10.17
C VAL A 69 1.20 -33.06 9.18
N GLY A 70 1.66 -32.13 8.34
CA GLY A 70 2.72 -32.36 7.36
C GLY A 70 4.09 -32.62 8.00
N LEU A 71 4.48 -31.83 9.00
CA LEU A 71 5.72 -32.06 9.75
C LEU A 71 5.66 -33.34 10.58
N ALA A 72 4.52 -33.64 11.23
CA ALA A 72 4.38 -34.88 11.99
C ALA A 72 4.47 -36.12 11.10
N GLY A 73 3.82 -36.11 9.93
CA GLY A 73 3.92 -37.19 8.94
C GLY A 73 5.34 -37.34 8.39
N SER A 74 5.99 -36.23 8.03
CA SER A 74 7.37 -36.23 7.52
C SER A 74 8.39 -36.67 8.59
N GLY A 75 8.17 -36.29 9.85
CA GLY A 75 8.98 -36.75 10.99
C GLY A 75 8.79 -38.24 11.29
N ALA A 76 7.58 -38.78 11.07
CA ALA A 76 7.31 -40.21 11.22
C ALA A 76 7.93 -41.04 10.08
N SER A 77 8.01 -40.52 8.85
CA SER A 77 8.63 -41.22 7.70
C SER A 77 10.14 -41.05 7.61
N SER A 78 10.67 -39.90 8.04
CA SER A 78 12.04 -39.47 7.73
C SER A 78 12.84 -38.99 8.95
N GLY A 79 12.26 -39.15 10.16
CA GLY A 79 12.91 -38.82 11.42
C GLY A 79 13.16 -37.33 11.62
N ILE A 80 14.10 -37.01 12.51
CA ILE A 80 14.41 -35.64 12.93
C ILE A 80 15.05 -34.76 11.82
N GLY A 81 15.39 -35.33 10.66
CA GLY A 81 15.95 -34.58 9.53
C GLY A 81 15.07 -33.40 9.08
N ILE A 82 13.75 -33.50 9.24
CA ILE A 82 12.81 -32.41 8.95
C ILE A 82 13.03 -31.16 9.83
N ALA A 83 13.58 -31.30 11.04
CA ALA A 83 13.88 -30.16 11.92
C ALA A 83 14.98 -29.23 11.35
N VAL A 84 15.85 -29.75 10.47
CA VAL A 84 16.88 -28.94 9.80
C VAL A 84 16.24 -27.92 8.86
N PHE A 85 15.10 -28.24 8.25
CA PHE A 85 14.33 -27.32 7.41
C PHE A 85 13.85 -26.10 8.23
N GLU A 86 13.16 -26.34 9.35
CA GLU A 86 12.68 -25.30 10.27
C GLU A 86 13.83 -24.42 10.81
N ILE A 87 14.92 -25.05 11.24
CA ILE A 87 16.11 -24.33 11.75
C ILE A 87 16.75 -23.49 10.64
N SER A 88 16.83 -23.99 9.40
CA SER A 88 17.34 -23.20 8.26
C SER A 88 16.45 -22.01 7.92
N ALA A 89 15.12 -22.14 8.05
CA ALA A 89 14.17 -21.07 7.82
C ALA A 89 14.37 -19.89 8.80
N LEU A 90 14.71 -20.15 10.07
CA LEU A 90 15.04 -19.10 11.05
C LEU A 90 16.24 -18.25 10.61
N PHE A 91 17.32 -18.87 10.13
CA PHE A 91 18.49 -18.14 9.64
C PHE A 91 18.18 -17.33 8.37
N ILE A 92 17.41 -17.90 7.44
CA ILE A 92 17.00 -17.22 6.21
C ILE A 92 16.08 -16.04 6.54
N LEU A 93 15.12 -16.19 7.46
CA LEU A 93 14.23 -15.11 7.91
C LEU A 93 15.01 -13.97 8.58
N MET A 94 16.03 -14.27 9.39
CA MET A 94 16.89 -13.25 10.01
C MET A 94 17.68 -12.46 8.95
N LEU A 95 18.27 -13.15 7.96
CA LEU A 95 19.00 -12.52 6.85
C LEU A 95 18.06 -11.69 5.96
N LEU A 96 16.90 -12.24 5.61
CA LEU A 96 15.86 -11.56 4.82
C LEU A 96 15.38 -10.31 5.56
N GLY A 97 15.15 -10.41 6.87
CA GLY A 97 14.81 -9.27 7.73
C GLY A 97 15.88 -8.19 7.68
N TRP A 98 17.14 -8.55 7.95
CA TRP A 98 18.26 -7.60 7.97
C TRP A 98 18.48 -6.90 6.62
N PHE A 99 18.32 -7.61 5.49
CA PHE A 99 18.53 -7.03 4.16
C PHE A 99 17.31 -6.25 3.65
N PHE A 100 16.11 -6.83 3.71
CA PHE A 100 14.93 -6.24 3.06
C PHE A 100 14.17 -5.24 3.93
N VAL A 101 14.16 -5.34 5.26
CA VAL A 101 13.48 -4.34 6.13
C VAL A 101 14.05 -2.92 5.95
N PRO A 102 15.38 -2.67 5.98
CA PRO A 102 15.89 -1.33 5.72
C PRO A 102 15.65 -0.87 4.28
N VAL A 103 15.61 -1.78 3.30
CA VAL A 103 15.24 -1.46 1.91
C VAL A 103 13.78 -1.03 1.82
N TYR A 104 12.82 -1.77 2.40
CA TYR A 104 11.41 -1.39 2.39
C TYR A 104 11.15 -0.06 3.14
N ILE A 105 11.79 0.14 4.30
CA ILE A 105 11.68 1.41 5.05
C ILE A 105 12.27 2.59 4.25
N SER A 106 13.44 2.42 3.62
CA SER A 106 14.12 3.50 2.87
C SER A 106 13.53 3.77 1.48
N ALA A 107 12.99 2.75 0.81
CA ALA A 107 12.26 2.89 -0.46
C ALA A 107 10.92 3.65 -0.31
N GLY A 108 10.59 4.10 0.90
CA GLY A 108 9.34 4.83 1.15
C GLY A 108 8.11 3.92 1.21
N LEU A 109 8.28 2.58 1.23
CA LEU A 109 7.25 1.58 1.48
C LEU A 109 6.82 1.52 2.97
N ARG A 110 6.81 2.70 3.60
CA ARG A 110 5.65 3.10 4.41
C ARG A 110 4.39 2.70 3.64
N PRO A 111 3.30 2.23 4.28
CA PRO A 111 2.03 2.09 3.59
C PRO A 111 1.59 3.48 3.12
N ILE A 112 1.87 3.80 1.85
CA ILE A 112 1.34 4.96 1.17
C ILE A 112 -0.16 4.78 1.22
N THR A 113 -0.82 5.66 1.97
CA THR A 113 -2.28 5.70 2.05
C THR A 113 -2.82 5.74 0.63
N LEU A 114 -3.75 4.84 0.30
CA LEU A 114 -4.29 4.71 -1.06
C LEU A 114 -4.66 6.08 -1.71
N PRO A 115 -5.28 7.04 -0.99
CA PRO A 115 -5.35 8.46 -1.38
C PRO A 115 -4.06 9.06 -2.00
N LEU A 116 -2.95 9.03 -1.27
CA LEU A 116 -1.67 9.65 -1.67
C LEU A 116 -1.06 8.98 -2.90
N LEU A 117 -1.31 7.69 -3.11
CA LEU A 117 -0.91 7.00 -4.34
C LEU A 117 -1.70 7.51 -5.56
N TYR A 118 -3.02 7.64 -5.44
CA TYR A 118 -3.86 8.18 -6.51
C TYR A 118 -3.49 9.63 -6.86
N ARG A 119 -3.25 10.48 -5.85
CA ARG A 119 -2.85 11.89 -6.05
C ARG A 119 -1.51 11.99 -6.80
N ARG A 120 -0.50 11.20 -6.41
CA ARG A 120 0.80 11.15 -7.12
C ARG A 120 0.74 10.55 -8.52
N ALA A 121 -0.16 9.60 -8.76
CA ALA A 121 -0.32 8.98 -10.06
C ALA A 121 -1.09 9.86 -11.08
N GLY A 122 -1.81 10.88 -10.60
CA GLY A 122 -2.71 11.68 -11.44
C GLY A 122 -3.94 10.89 -11.94
N ILE A 123 -4.33 9.83 -11.22
CA ILE A 123 -5.38 8.89 -11.65
C ILE A 123 -6.38 8.72 -10.51
N ALA A 124 -7.65 9.04 -10.78
CA ALA A 124 -8.72 8.97 -9.79
C ALA A 124 -8.94 7.53 -9.24
N PRO A 125 -9.34 7.38 -7.97
CA PRO A 125 -9.64 6.09 -7.34
C PRO A 125 -10.61 5.20 -8.12
N ARG A 126 -10.44 3.87 -8.03
CA ARG A 126 -11.20 2.87 -8.80
C ARG A 126 -12.72 2.97 -8.58
N ASN A 127 -13.16 3.28 -7.36
CA ASN A 127 -14.57 3.51 -7.04
C ASN A 127 -15.13 4.73 -7.77
N ILE A 128 -14.40 5.85 -7.79
CA ILE A 128 -14.84 7.12 -8.39
C ILE A 128 -14.87 7.02 -9.91
N ARG A 129 -13.87 6.37 -10.52
CA ARG A 129 -13.86 6.04 -11.95
C ARG A 129 -15.04 5.14 -12.35
N ARG A 130 -15.40 4.15 -11.53
CA ARG A 130 -16.57 3.28 -11.77
C ARG A 130 -17.89 4.01 -11.59
N GLN A 131 -17.99 4.90 -10.60
CA GLN A 131 -19.18 5.71 -10.36
C GLN A 131 -19.43 6.70 -11.50
N THR A 132 -18.42 7.48 -11.89
CA THR A 132 -18.54 8.44 -13.01
C THR A 132 -18.83 7.75 -14.33
N HIS A 133 -18.19 6.62 -14.64
CA HIS A 133 -18.55 5.80 -15.80
C HIS A 133 -20.00 5.30 -15.71
N GLY A 134 -20.49 4.90 -14.52
CA GLY A 134 -21.88 4.51 -14.30
C GLY A 134 -22.88 5.65 -14.55
N SER A 135 -22.57 6.87 -14.09
CA SER A 135 -23.36 8.09 -14.34
C SER A 135 -23.42 8.45 -15.83
N THR A 136 -22.31 8.30 -16.55
CA THR A 136 -22.24 8.59 -17.99
C THR A 136 -22.99 7.55 -18.82
N GLU A 137 -22.87 6.25 -18.52
CA GLU A 137 -23.66 5.22 -19.22
C GLU A 137 -25.16 5.29 -18.88
N LYS A 138 -25.52 5.71 -17.66
CA LYS A 138 -26.90 6.03 -17.31
C LYS A 138 -27.43 7.18 -18.18
N HIS A 139 -26.69 8.28 -18.28
CA HIS A 139 -27.11 9.42 -19.11
C HIS A 139 -27.29 9.04 -20.59
N LYS A 140 -26.40 8.20 -21.15
CA LYS A 140 -26.58 7.64 -22.50
C LYS A 140 -27.86 6.80 -22.63
N GLN A 141 -28.16 5.97 -21.64
CA GLN A 141 -29.40 5.14 -21.61
C GLN A 141 -30.68 5.98 -21.55
N GLU A 142 -30.58 7.22 -21.05
CA GLU A 142 -31.70 8.16 -20.89
C GLU A 142 -31.81 9.18 -22.05
N THR A 143 -30.79 9.29 -22.92
CA THR A 143 -30.72 10.34 -23.97
C THR A 143 -30.46 9.83 -25.39
N ASP A 144 -29.70 8.75 -25.58
CA ASP A 144 -29.34 8.26 -26.91
C ASP A 144 -30.30 7.15 -27.37
N LEU A 145 -31.19 7.49 -28.31
CA LEU A 145 -32.12 6.59 -29.00
C LEU A 145 -31.43 5.37 -29.66
N ARG A 146 -30.11 5.44 -29.93
CA ARG A 146 -29.32 4.34 -30.50
C ARG A 146 -28.74 3.40 -29.46
N HIS A 147 -28.83 3.75 -28.17
CA HIS A 147 -28.27 2.94 -27.10
C HIS A 147 -29.05 1.61 -26.96
N PRO A 148 -28.42 0.41 -26.97
CA PRO A 148 -29.12 -0.88 -26.95
C PRO A 148 -30.00 -1.18 -25.73
N LEU A 149 -30.01 -0.29 -24.74
CA LEU A 149 -30.85 -0.35 -23.53
C LEU A 149 -31.66 0.94 -23.32
N PHE A 150 -31.83 1.77 -24.35
CA PHE A 150 -32.70 2.95 -24.29
C PHE A 150 -34.13 2.54 -23.91
N ASP A 151 -34.74 3.27 -22.97
CA ASP A 151 -36.04 3.01 -22.35
C ASP A 151 -36.29 1.54 -21.90
N HIS A 152 -35.23 0.78 -21.64
CA HIS A 152 -35.37 -0.61 -21.22
C HIS A 152 -35.98 -0.69 -19.80
N SER A 153 -37.02 -1.49 -19.59
CA SER A 153 -37.58 -1.69 -18.24
C SER A 153 -36.69 -2.62 -17.39
N TYR A 154 -36.07 -2.11 -16.32
CA TYR A 154 -35.17 -2.91 -15.46
C TYR A 154 -35.96 -3.76 -14.43
N PRO A 155 -35.68 -5.08 -14.30
CA PRO A 155 -36.35 -5.94 -13.32
C PRO A 155 -36.01 -5.55 -11.87
N ARG A 156 -36.97 -5.73 -10.95
CA ARG A 156 -36.84 -5.35 -9.53
C ARG A 156 -35.63 -6.03 -8.88
N ALA A 157 -34.81 -5.25 -8.16
CA ALA A 157 -33.57 -5.73 -7.58
C ALA A 157 -33.78 -6.89 -6.58
N ARG A 158 -33.21 -8.07 -6.90
CA ARG A 158 -33.34 -9.32 -6.11
C ARG A 158 -32.76 -9.21 -4.68
N LEU A 159 -31.83 -8.29 -4.44
CA LEU A 159 -31.13 -8.12 -3.16
C LEU A 159 -30.99 -6.64 -2.80
N LYS A 160 -31.48 -6.24 -1.62
CA LYS A 160 -31.41 -4.85 -1.12
C LYS A 160 -29.97 -4.29 -1.01
N SER A 161 -28.97 -5.17 -0.88
CA SER A 161 -27.54 -4.79 -0.81
C SER A 161 -26.91 -4.48 -2.17
N ARG A 162 -27.51 -4.92 -3.29
CA ARG A 162 -26.99 -4.70 -4.64
C ARG A 162 -27.48 -3.35 -5.19
N LYS A 163 -26.84 -2.25 -4.78
CA LYS A 163 -27.05 -0.93 -5.40
C LYS A 163 -26.66 -1.00 -6.89
N SER A 164 -27.61 -0.69 -7.78
CA SER A 164 -27.38 -0.64 -9.23
C SER A 164 -26.81 0.72 -9.63
N PHE A 165 -26.10 0.80 -10.77
CA PHE A 165 -25.53 2.06 -11.26
C PHE A 165 -26.60 3.12 -11.59
N ARG A 166 -27.84 2.73 -11.94
CA ARG A 166 -28.95 3.69 -12.14
C ARG A 166 -29.41 4.41 -10.85
N THR A 167 -29.01 3.92 -9.67
CA THR A 167 -29.20 4.60 -8.38
C THR A 167 -28.27 5.80 -8.21
N VAL A 168 -27.26 5.94 -9.07
CA VAL A 168 -26.38 7.12 -9.14
C VAL A 168 -27.06 8.17 -10.03
N GLU A 169 -26.77 9.43 -9.77
CA GLU A 169 -27.16 10.55 -10.63
C GLU A 169 -26.57 10.41 -12.04
N SER A 170 -27.34 10.83 -13.04
CA SER A 170 -26.97 10.87 -14.46
C SER A 170 -26.09 12.08 -14.74
N VAL A 171 -24.94 11.91 -15.38
CA VAL A 171 -24.00 13.02 -15.66
C VAL A 171 -23.62 13.03 -17.13
N GLN A 172 -23.65 14.23 -17.72
CA GLN A 172 -23.37 14.45 -19.14
C GLN A 172 -21.90 14.08 -19.48
N PRO A 173 -21.60 13.57 -20.70
CA PRO A 173 -20.28 12.99 -21.00
C PRO A 173 -19.13 14.02 -21.00
N ASP A 174 -19.43 15.28 -21.31
CA ASP A 174 -18.54 16.44 -21.21
C ASP A 174 -18.17 16.76 -19.74
N GLN A 175 -19.15 16.75 -18.85
CA GLN A 175 -18.99 17.01 -17.41
C GLN A 175 -18.44 15.80 -16.63
N ALA A 176 -18.28 14.64 -17.27
CA ALA A 176 -17.83 13.41 -16.64
C ALA A 176 -16.39 13.48 -16.07
N ALA A 177 -15.59 14.49 -16.47
CA ALA A 177 -14.25 14.75 -15.93
C ALA A 177 -14.28 15.68 -14.70
N SER A 178 -15.03 16.80 -14.75
CA SER A 178 -15.17 17.73 -13.62
C SER A 178 -15.86 17.06 -12.43
N HIS A 179 -16.97 16.36 -12.66
CA HIS A 179 -17.66 15.55 -11.64
C HIS A 179 -16.74 14.47 -11.02
N ARG A 180 -15.78 13.92 -11.77
CA ARG A 180 -14.80 12.96 -11.24
C ARG A 180 -13.79 13.62 -10.29
N LEU A 181 -13.35 14.84 -10.61
CA LEU A 181 -12.46 15.62 -9.76
C LEU A 181 -13.17 16.11 -8.48
N GLU A 182 -14.44 16.46 -8.57
CA GLU A 182 -15.28 16.83 -7.42
C GLU A 182 -15.51 15.66 -6.45
N LEU A 183 -15.93 14.50 -6.97
CA LEU A 183 -16.03 13.27 -6.18
C LEU A 183 -14.68 12.86 -5.56
N TRP A 184 -13.56 13.15 -6.23
CA TRP A 184 -12.23 12.86 -5.71
C TRP A 184 -11.78 13.85 -4.62
N ASN A 185 -12.10 15.14 -4.75
CA ASN A 185 -11.92 16.12 -3.67
C ASN A 185 -12.72 15.71 -2.42
N THR A 186 -14.02 15.45 -2.57
CA THR A 186 -14.90 15.09 -1.44
C THR A 186 -14.51 13.77 -0.76
N TRP A 187 -13.95 12.81 -1.51
CA TRP A 187 -13.41 11.56 -0.95
C TRP A 187 -12.10 11.75 -0.16
N ASP A 188 -11.12 12.46 -0.73
CA ASP A 188 -9.80 12.67 -0.09
C ASP A 188 -9.86 13.63 1.12
N ASN A 189 -10.90 14.45 1.26
CA ASN A 189 -11.15 15.29 2.44
C ASN A 189 -11.30 14.50 3.76
N THR A 190 -11.43 13.17 3.70
CA THR A 190 -11.37 12.28 4.88
C THR A 190 -9.94 12.02 5.39
N THR A 191 -8.92 12.54 4.70
CA THR A 191 -7.49 12.38 5.03
C THR A 191 -6.75 13.73 5.05
N ASN A 192 -6.39 14.20 6.24
CA ASN A 192 -5.71 15.49 6.50
C ASN A 192 -4.25 15.60 5.97
N GLU A 193 -3.83 14.74 5.03
CA GLU A 193 -2.46 14.69 4.47
C GLU A 193 -2.40 15.16 2.99
N ALA A 194 -3.39 15.94 2.55
CA ALA A 194 -3.58 16.34 1.14
C ALA A 194 -2.61 17.44 0.65
N ILE A 195 -1.34 17.07 0.44
CA ILE A 195 -0.24 17.96 -0.02
C ILE A 195 -0.45 18.52 -1.46
N GLN A 196 -1.43 18.01 -2.22
CA GLN A 196 -1.77 18.46 -3.58
C GLN A 196 -3.29 18.35 -3.85
N PRO A 197 -3.88 19.25 -4.67
CA PRO A 197 -5.22 19.06 -5.24
C PRO A 197 -5.24 17.87 -6.23
N PRO A 198 -6.42 17.30 -6.55
CA PRO A 198 -6.50 16.25 -7.56
C PRO A 198 -6.34 16.87 -8.94
N LYS A 199 -5.43 16.30 -9.75
CA LYS A 199 -5.32 16.55 -11.18
C LYS A 199 -5.50 15.20 -11.88
N GLU A 200 -6.44 15.08 -12.82
CA GLU A 200 -6.53 13.89 -13.68
C GLU A 200 -5.64 14.09 -14.93
N GLN A 201 -4.36 14.29 -14.65
CA GLN A 201 -3.30 14.46 -15.63
C GLN A 201 -2.13 13.61 -15.17
N LEU A 202 -1.56 12.81 -16.08
CA LEU A 202 -0.37 12.01 -15.76
C LEU A 202 0.78 12.95 -15.36
N PRO A 203 1.60 12.60 -14.33
CA PRO A 203 2.63 13.48 -13.83
C PRO A 203 3.60 13.94 -14.93
N SER A 204 3.89 15.25 -14.93
CA SER A 204 4.79 15.92 -15.86
C SER A 204 6.16 15.23 -15.90
N GLY A 205 6.82 15.26 -17.07
CA GLY A 205 8.06 14.53 -17.32
C GLY A 205 7.86 13.05 -17.69
N ARG A 206 6.63 12.53 -17.81
CA ARG A 206 6.32 11.14 -18.20
C ARG A 206 6.90 10.66 -19.55
N GLU A 207 7.45 11.57 -20.34
CA GLU A 207 8.00 11.31 -21.69
C GLU A 207 9.54 11.35 -21.68
N LEU A 208 10.15 11.69 -20.54
CA LEU A 208 11.60 11.63 -20.31
C LEU A 208 12.11 10.19 -20.37
N GLN A 209 13.41 10.03 -20.66
CA GLN A 209 14.05 8.72 -20.65
C GLN A 209 14.00 8.09 -19.25
N ARG A 210 14.03 6.74 -19.17
CA ARG A 210 13.88 6.00 -17.91
C ARG A 210 14.89 6.41 -16.82
N LYS A 211 16.12 6.81 -17.18
CA LYS A 211 17.10 7.35 -16.22
C LYS A 211 16.54 8.62 -15.56
N ASP A 212 16.25 9.61 -16.38
CA ASP A 212 15.82 10.96 -16.01
C ASP A 212 14.50 10.92 -15.23
N TRP A 213 13.57 10.07 -15.66
CA TRP A 213 12.31 9.80 -14.97
C TRP A 213 12.51 9.24 -13.56
N VAL A 214 13.50 8.35 -13.36
CA VAL A 214 13.83 7.82 -12.02
C VAL A 214 14.46 8.93 -11.16
N THR A 215 15.37 9.73 -11.71
CA THR A 215 16.02 10.86 -11.02
C THR A 215 15.00 11.93 -10.58
N LEU A 216 14.08 12.32 -11.47
CA LEU A 216 12.98 13.23 -11.18
C LEU A 216 12.07 12.69 -10.06
N ASN A 217 11.71 11.41 -10.09
CA ASN A 217 10.87 10.82 -9.05
C ASN A 217 11.61 10.63 -7.70
N ARG A 218 12.94 10.40 -7.71
CA ARG A 218 13.79 10.46 -6.50
C ARG A 218 13.77 11.86 -5.87
N ALA A 219 13.93 12.90 -6.68
CA ALA A 219 13.84 14.29 -6.25
C ALA A 219 12.46 14.63 -5.67
N ARG A 220 11.38 14.33 -6.40
CA ARG A 220 9.97 14.49 -5.95
C ARG A 220 9.64 13.74 -4.65
N ALA A 221 10.29 12.60 -4.41
CA ALA A 221 10.12 11.81 -3.19
C ALA A 221 11.02 12.29 -2.04
N LYS A 222 12.01 13.15 -2.33
CA LYS A 222 13.14 13.54 -1.46
C LYS A 222 13.93 12.34 -0.94
N VAL A 223 14.05 11.30 -1.78
CA VAL A 223 14.76 10.04 -1.51
C VAL A 223 15.67 9.71 -2.70
N GLY A 224 16.97 9.86 -2.54
CA GLY A 224 18.01 9.57 -3.54
C GLY A 224 19.38 9.35 -2.88
N LYS A 225 20.46 9.24 -3.67
CA LYS A 225 21.83 9.06 -3.15
C LYS A 225 22.43 10.32 -2.49
N ALA A 226 21.69 11.04 -1.65
CA ALA A 226 22.25 12.11 -0.83
C ALA A 226 23.39 11.55 0.04
N ALA A 227 24.43 12.35 0.31
CA ALA A 227 25.63 11.86 1.01
C ALA A 227 25.33 11.29 2.41
N SER A 228 24.35 11.86 3.13
CA SER A 228 23.81 11.29 4.38
C SER A 228 23.23 9.88 4.21
N THR A 229 22.58 9.60 3.09
CA THR A 229 21.95 8.31 2.76
C THR A 229 23.00 7.30 2.31
N LEU A 230 23.97 7.71 1.50
CA LEU A 230 25.13 6.87 1.13
C LEU A 230 25.97 6.47 2.35
N HIS A 231 26.21 7.41 3.28
CA HIS A 231 26.88 7.13 4.55
C HIS A 231 26.06 6.17 5.43
N LYS A 232 24.73 6.37 5.54
CA LYS A 232 23.82 5.43 6.23
C LYS A 232 23.82 4.02 5.61
N TRP A 233 24.12 3.90 4.32
CA TRP A 233 24.29 2.62 3.61
C TRP A 233 25.74 2.10 3.61
N LYS A 234 26.68 2.77 4.30
CA LYS A 234 28.13 2.46 4.32
C LYS A 234 28.82 2.49 2.95
N LEU A 235 28.25 3.22 1.99
CA LEU A 235 28.80 3.43 0.63
C LEU A 235 29.70 4.68 0.51
N ARG A 236 29.76 5.50 1.57
CA ARG A 236 30.78 6.55 1.77
C ARG A 236 31.27 6.52 3.22
N PRO A 237 32.54 6.87 3.49
CA PRO A 237 33.05 7.01 4.85
C PRO A 237 32.49 8.25 5.57
N ASN A 238 32.24 9.34 4.84
CA ASN A 238 31.73 10.60 5.38
C ASN A 238 30.31 10.88 4.84
N SER A 239 29.48 11.57 5.63
CA SER A 239 28.16 12.10 5.21
C SER A 239 28.24 13.34 4.31
N GLU A 240 29.44 13.71 3.84
CA GLU A 240 29.73 14.93 3.11
C GLU A 240 29.46 14.79 1.60
N CYS A 241 28.63 15.69 1.08
CA CYS A 241 28.45 16.03 -0.33
C CYS A 241 29.65 16.90 -0.80
N PRO A 242 30.03 16.94 -2.08
CA PRO A 242 31.24 17.65 -2.54
C PRO A 242 31.34 19.13 -2.11
N CYS A 243 30.21 19.84 -2.02
CA CYS A 243 30.08 21.25 -1.59
C CYS A 243 30.49 21.61 -0.14
N GLY A 244 31.21 20.75 0.60
CA GLY A 244 31.81 21.09 1.90
C GLY A 244 30.90 21.32 3.13
N ASN A 245 29.59 21.54 2.96
CA ASN A 245 28.62 21.74 4.07
C ASN A 245 28.47 20.48 4.99
N GLN A 246 27.64 20.48 6.03
CA GLN A 246 27.42 19.30 6.91
C GLN A 246 25.97 18.77 6.89
N ASN A 247 24.95 19.62 6.83
CA ASN A 247 23.54 19.20 6.80
C ASN A 247 23.08 18.85 5.38
N LYS A 248 22.92 17.55 5.09
CA LYS A 248 22.94 17.04 3.71
C LYS A 248 21.82 16.03 3.41
N THR A 249 20.57 16.48 3.49
CA THR A 249 19.39 15.77 2.94
C THR A 249 19.30 15.98 1.42
N MET A 250 18.26 15.44 0.77
CA MET A 250 17.97 15.76 -0.64
C MET A 250 17.61 17.24 -0.85
N ASP A 251 17.01 17.90 0.16
CA ASP A 251 16.63 19.32 0.10
C ASP A 251 17.83 20.22 -0.19
N HIS A 252 18.95 20.00 0.54
CA HIS A 252 20.20 20.72 0.31
C HIS A 252 20.69 20.62 -1.15
N ILE A 253 20.50 19.46 -1.81
CA ILE A 253 20.91 19.23 -3.21
C ILE A 253 19.96 19.91 -4.22
N LEU A 254 18.75 20.30 -3.78
CA LEU A 254 17.76 21.02 -4.59
C LEU A 254 17.91 22.54 -4.46
N SER A 255 18.05 23.06 -3.23
CA SER A 255 17.97 24.52 -2.95
C SER A 255 19.29 25.21 -2.61
N GLU A 256 20.33 24.48 -2.18
CA GLU A 256 21.51 25.09 -1.53
C GLU A 256 22.87 24.66 -2.11
N CYS A 257 22.91 23.59 -2.92
CA CYS A 257 24.18 23.01 -3.36
C CYS A 257 24.79 23.80 -4.52
N THR A 258 26.00 24.32 -4.32
CA THR A 258 26.78 25.13 -5.28
C THR A 258 27.31 24.36 -6.49
N GLU A 259 27.20 23.02 -6.49
CA GLU A 259 27.77 22.14 -7.51
C GLU A 259 26.91 22.00 -8.77
N GLY A 260 25.65 22.44 -8.74
CA GLY A 260 24.69 22.27 -9.82
C GLY A 260 23.62 23.38 -9.84
N PRO A 261 22.70 23.37 -10.81
CA PRO A 261 21.60 24.34 -10.86
C PRO A 261 20.68 24.17 -9.65
N HIS A 262 20.02 25.25 -9.24
CA HIS A 262 18.99 25.23 -8.20
C HIS A 262 17.61 24.89 -8.79
N CYS A 263 16.77 24.18 -8.06
CA CYS A 263 15.45 23.73 -8.50
C CYS A 263 14.46 23.72 -7.33
N THR A 264 13.27 24.33 -7.48
CA THR A 264 12.27 24.35 -6.40
C THR A 264 11.43 23.07 -6.37
N ASP A 265 10.74 22.84 -5.23
CA ASP A 265 9.71 21.80 -5.11
C ASP A 265 8.53 21.99 -6.07
N GLN A 266 8.37 23.16 -6.70
CA GLN A 266 7.35 23.41 -7.72
C GLN A 266 7.86 23.13 -9.14
N ASP A 267 9.11 23.52 -9.45
CA ASP A 267 9.80 23.14 -10.69
C ASP A 267 9.82 21.63 -10.89
N LEU A 268 10.14 20.89 -9.81
CA LEU A 268 10.07 19.42 -9.80
C LEU A 268 8.65 18.89 -10.07
N ARG A 269 7.58 19.60 -9.66
CA ARG A 269 6.19 19.16 -9.85
C ARG A 269 5.70 19.37 -11.27
N ASP A 270 6.07 20.48 -11.90
CA ASP A 270 5.60 20.84 -13.24
C ASP A 270 6.61 20.48 -14.35
N CYS A 271 7.83 20.08 -13.99
CA CYS A 271 8.92 19.63 -14.89
C CYS A 271 9.43 20.74 -15.83
N THR A 272 9.59 21.94 -15.27
CA THR A 272 10.16 23.13 -15.94
C THR A 272 11.59 22.90 -16.43
N ASP A 273 12.09 23.78 -17.29
CA ASP A 273 13.43 23.64 -17.88
C ASP A 273 14.55 23.67 -16.82
N ALA A 274 14.33 24.37 -15.69
CA ALA A 274 15.20 24.32 -14.52
C ALA A 274 15.27 22.92 -13.89
N ALA A 275 14.13 22.22 -13.78
CA ALA A 275 14.10 20.82 -13.33
C ALA A 275 14.76 19.88 -14.35
N GLN A 276 14.60 20.12 -15.65
CA GLN A 276 15.27 19.33 -16.69
C GLN A 276 16.80 19.49 -16.64
N ALA A 277 17.30 20.73 -16.50
CA ALA A 277 18.73 21.00 -16.31
C ALA A 277 19.27 20.35 -15.02
N TRP A 278 18.50 20.38 -13.92
CA TRP A 278 18.85 19.68 -12.68
C TRP A 278 18.94 18.17 -12.88
N ILE A 279 17.95 17.55 -13.55
CA ILE A 279 17.96 16.12 -13.82
C ILE A 279 19.21 15.75 -14.64
N THR A 280 19.45 16.40 -15.78
CA THR A 280 20.60 16.08 -16.66
C THR A 280 21.93 16.18 -15.91
N HIS A 281 22.11 17.19 -15.05
CA HIS A 281 23.32 17.35 -14.23
C HIS A 281 23.48 16.22 -13.20
N TRP A 282 22.40 15.79 -12.54
CA TRP A 282 22.45 14.88 -11.40
C TRP A 282 22.13 13.40 -11.73
N HIS A 283 21.69 13.06 -12.95
CA HIS A 283 21.12 11.74 -13.26
C HIS A 283 22.08 10.54 -13.06
N ASP A 284 23.37 10.69 -13.37
CA ASP A 284 24.39 9.66 -13.07
C ASP A 284 24.91 9.75 -11.62
N LYS A 285 24.76 10.91 -10.97
CA LYS A 285 25.25 11.20 -9.61
C LYS A 285 24.29 10.70 -8.50
N ILE A 286 22.97 10.63 -8.74
CA ILE A 286 21.89 10.41 -7.73
C ILE A 286 21.13 9.09 -7.92
#